data_AF-A0AAD5EAK9-F1
#
_entry.id   AF-A0AAD5EAK9-F1
#
_cell.length_a   1.000
_cell.length_b   1.000
_cell.length_c   1.000
_cell.angle_alpha   90.00
_cell.angle_beta   90.00
_cell.angle_gamma   90.00
#
_symmetry.space_group_name_H-M   'P 1'
#
loop_
_entity.id
_entity.type
_entity.pdbx_description
1 polymer ?
#
loop_
_entity_poly.entity_id
_entity_poly.type
_entity_poly.pdbx_seq_one_letter_code
_entity_poly.pdbx_strand_id
1 'polypeptide(L)'
;MMLNIGPASDVDIIARIPHLIASTKHLSMSSTIPIKANGVIDQAYAIQGAKVINAIADHSPDLNFRFCVSANTKPGIPFFPVGYGPSYVKGSASQISFSLGLECSDLVVVAFERARKDGPAQGDDQDPWDLAENYLRHEMESACKPVEQLMQSLVCPASYTGIDVSVAPTCGSDAINTSLVTAYEAVIPKFGGAGTLTISAMITGVLKTLDVLKCGYSGLMLPIMEDAGLAKRFAERTYSVQEVLLYSTVCGCGLDCVPIAGDTPLKALANLLADMATLAYRLNKPLSARMFPFPGLKQDMATEFDNPLLVNTKVVKLE
;
A
#
# COMPACT_ATOMS: atom_id res chain seq x y z
N MET A 1 -20.19 2.17 4.26
CA MET A 1 -19.30 1.87 5.39
C MET A 1 -18.65 0.52 5.13
N MET A 2 -17.32 0.47 5.07
CA MET A 2 -16.57 -0.79 5.00
C MET A 2 -16.18 -1.22 6.40
N LEU A 3 -16.27 -2.51 6.69
CA LEU A 3 -15.93 -3.11 7.98
C LEU A 3 -14.80 -4.10 7.76
N ASN A 4 -13.93 -4.23 8.75
CA ASN A 4 -12.90 -5.26 8.77
C ASN A 4 -12.85 -5.89 10.15
N ILE A 5 -12.85 -7.21 10.20
CA ILE A 5 -12.88 -7.98 11.44
C ILE A 5 -11.48 -8.38 11.93
N GLY A 6 -10.43 -7.85 11.29
CA GLY A 6 -9.04 -8.11 11.64
C GLY A 6 -8.44 -9.31 10.91
N PRO A 7 -7.14 -9.54 11.08
CA PRO A 7 -6.44 -10.61 10.40
C PRO A 7 -6.81 -11.98 10.97
N ALA A 8 -7.23 -12.90 10.11
CA ALA A 8 -7.32 -14.30 10.47
C ALA A 8 -5.90 -14.88 10.66
N SER A 9 -5.66 -15.52 11.81
CA SER A 9 -4.38 -16.12 12.21
C SER A 9 -4.46 -17.64 12.41
N ASP A 10 -5.56 -18.25 11.98
CA ASP A 10 -5.79 -19.69 11.97
C ASP A 10 -6.08 -20.14 10.53
N VAL A 11 -5.41 -21.19 10.07
CA VAL A 11 -5.49 -21.65 8.67
C VAL A 11 -6.89 -22.11 8.26
N ASP A 12 -7.67 -22.68 9.17
CA ASP A 12 -9.04 -23.12 8.89
C ASP A 12 -10.00 -21.92 8.80
N ILE A 13 -9.76 -20.88 9.61
CA ILE A 13 -10.48 -19.61 9.49
C ILE A 13 -10.11 -18.90 8.18
N ILE A 14 -8.82 -18.83 7.84
CA ILE A 14 -8.35 -18.22 6.59
C ILE A 14 -9.03 -18.89 5.38
N ALA A 15 -9.17 -20.23 5.38
CA ALA A 15 -9.83 -20.97 4.32
C ALA A 15 -11.31 -20.59 4.07
N ARG A 16 -11.98 -19.96 5.04
CA ARG A 16 -13.39 -19.52 4.92
C ARG A 16 -13.54 -18.13 4.33
N ILE A 17 -12.47 -17.35 4.23
CA ILE A 17 -12.49 -15.95 3.75
C ILE A 17 -13.13 -15.80 2.35
N PRO A 18 -12.84 -16.66 1.34
CA PRO A 18 -13.43 -16.49 0.01
C PRO A 18 -14.96 -16.49 0.05
N HIS A 19 -15.55 -17.40 0.84
CA HIS A 19 -17.00 -17.49 1.00
C HIS A 19 -17.59 -16.23 1.66
N LEU A 20 -16.91 -15.68 2.67
CA LEU A 20 -17.36 -14.47 3.39
C LEU A 20 -17.26 -13.22 2.51
N ILE A 21 -16.19 -13.09 1.73
CA ILE A 21 -16.03 -11.97 0.79
C ILE A 21 -17.08 -12.05 -0.32
N ALA A 22 -17.31 -13.24 -0.90
CA ALA A 22 -18.30 -13.43 -1.96
C ALA A 22 -19.76 -13.20 -1.49
N SER A 23 -20.06 -13.51 -0.22
CA SER A 23 -21.42 -13.38 0.35
C SER A 23 -21.74 -11.99 0.90
N THR A 24 -20.77 -11.06 0.90
CA THR A 24 -20.94 -9.72 1.48
C THR A 24 -20.43 -8.63 0.55
N LYS A 25 -20.92 -7.40 0.73
CA LYS A 25 -20.48 -6.21 -0.04
C LYS A 25 -19.68 -5.20 0.77
N HIS A 26 -19.66 -5.36 2.09
CA HIS A 26 -19.13 -4.35 3.01
C HIS A 26 -18.03 -4.88 3.93
N LEU A 27 -17.73 -6.18 3.89
CA LEU A 27 -16.63 -6.76 4.65
C LEU A 27 -15.36 -6.78 3.79
N SER A 28 -14.32 -6.21 4.35
CA SER A 28 -12.92 -6.44 4.02
C SER A 28 -12.33 -7.39 5.05
N MET A 29 -11.36 -8.19 4.65
CA MET A 29 -10.73 -9.17 5.52
C MET A 29 -9.24 -9.23 5.24
N SER A 30 -8.46 -9.64 6.23
CA SER A 30 -7.04 -9.97 6.01
C SER A 30 -6.70 -11.32 6.63
N SER A 31 -5.56 -11.86 6.22
CA SER A 31 -4.90 -12.94 6.95
C SER A 31 -3.53 -12.46 7.41
N THR A 32 -2.97 -13.12 8.41
CA THR A 32 -1.60 -12.85 8.85
C THR A 32 -0.73 -14.10 8.72
N ILE A 33 0.52 -13.91 8.31
CA ILE A 33 1.53 -14.95 8.29
C ILE A 33 2.30 -14.89 9.62
N PRO A 34 2.19 -15.90 10.50
CA PRO A 34 2.97 -15.98 11.72
C PRO A 34 4.45 -16.13 11.42
N ILE A 35 5.26 -15.42 12.19
CA ILE A 35 6.72 -15.42 12.07
C ILE A 35 7.30 -15.84 13.41
N LYS A 36 8.13 -16.89 13.40
CA LYS A 36 8.80 -17.38 14.62
C LYS A 36 9.82 -16.35 15.09
N ALA A 37 10.19 -16.40 16.37
CA ALA A 37 11.15 -15.46 16.96
C ALA A 37 12.52 -15.44 16.24
N ASN A 38 12.91 -16.53 15.59
CA ASN A 38 14.13 -16.66 14.80
C ASN A 38 13.98 -16.23 13.32
N GLY A 39 12.83 -15.68 12.94
CA GLY A 39 12.56 -15.19 11.58
C GLY A 39 12.07 -16.24 10.59
N VAL A 40 11.91 -17.50 11.02
CA VAL A 40 11.36 -18.54 10.15
C VAL A 40 9.86 -18.34 9.98
N ILE A 41 9.44 -18.21 8.73
CA ILE A 41 8.04 -18.07 8.31
C ILE A 41 7.32 -19.42 8.40
N ASP A 42 6.06 -19.41 8.82
CA ASP A 42 5.18 -20.56 8.65
C ASP A 42 4.59 -20.61 7.22
N GLN A 43 5.16 -21.48 6.40
CA GLN A 43 4.80 -21.60 4.99
C GLN A 43 3.33 -22.01 4.78
N ALA A 44 2.70 -22.69 5.75
CA ALA A 44 1.31 -23.12 5.61
C ALA A 44 0.37 -21.91 5.47
N TYR A 45 0.66 -20.81 6.17
CA TYR A 45 -0.12 -19.57 6.11
C TYR A 45 0.06 -18.83 4.79
N ALA A 46 1.28 -18.78 4.25
CA ALA A 46 1.56 -18.21 2.94
C ALA A 46 0.84 -18.99 1.82
N ILE A 47 0.90 -20.33 1.87
CA ILE A 47 0.18 -21.21 0.94
C ILE A 47 -1.34 -21.01 1.07
N GLN A 48 -1.86 -20.92 2.29
CA GLN A 48 -3.29 -20.73 2.50
C GLN A 48 -3.76 -19.34 2.03
N GLY A 49 -2.96 -18.29 2.25
CA GLY A 49 -3.21 -16.96 1.70
C GLY A 49 -3.26 -16.95 0.18
N ALA A 50 -2.32 -17.63 -0.49
CA ALA A 50 -2.31 -17.78 -1.95
C ALA A 50 -3.58 -18.49 -2.47
N LYS A 51 -4.05 -19.53 -1.78
CA LYS A 51 -5.31 -20.22 -2.13
C LYS A 51 -6.51 -19.30 -2.02
N VAL A 52 -6.58 -18.49 -0.95
CA VAL A 52 -7.67 -17.53 -0.74
C VAL A 52 -7.69 -16.48 -1.84
N ILE A 53 -6.55 -15.91 -2.21
CA ILE A 53 -6.43 -14.91 -3.28
C ILE A 53 -7.01 -15.45 -4.60
N ASN A 54 -6.62 -16.68 -4.99
CA ASN A 54 -7.12 -17.30 -6.22
C ASN A 54 -8.62 -17.62 -6.11
N ALA A 55 -9.07 -18.20 -5.00
CA ALA A 55 -10.48 -18.55 -4.80
C ALA A 55 -11.41 -17.32 -4.79
N ILE A 56 -10.93 -16.16 -4.32
CA ILE A 56 -11.65 -14.89 -4.45
C ILE A 56 -11.73 -14.47 -5.92
N ALA A 57 -10.61 -14.54 -6.65
CA ALA A 57 -10.54 -14.16 -8.06
C ALA A 57 -11.44 -15.01 -8.96
N ASP A 58 -11.64 -16.30 -8.63
CA ASP A 58 -12.55 -17.21 -9.34
C ASP A 58 -14.02 -16.73 -9.31
N HIS A 59 -14.40 -15.93 -8.31
CA HIS A 59 -15.71 -15.27 -8.28
C HIS A 59 -15.68 -13.98 -9.11
N SER A 60 -14.72 -13.12 -8.82
CA SER A 60 -14.41 -11.90 -9.59
C SER A 60 -13.07 -11.33 -9.11
N PRO A 61 -12.14 -10.96 -10.02
CA PRO A 61 -10.84 -10.39 -9.66
C PRO A 61 -10.94 -9.19 -8.70
N ASP A 62 -11.92 -8.31 -8.93
CA ASP A 62 -12.12 -7.06 -8.18
C ASP A 62 -12.42 -7.31 -6.70
N LEU A 63 -12.91 -8.50 -6.33
CA LEU A 63 -13.17 -8.83 -4.94
C LEU A 63 -11.90 -8.93 -4.10
N ASN A 64 -10.73 -9.16 -4.72
CA ASN A 64 -9.45 -9.10 -4.02
C ASN A 64 -9.11 -7.70 -3.52
N PHE A 65 -9.79 -6.64 -3.98
CA PHE A 65 -9.69 -5.32 -3.37
C PHE A 65 -10.03 -5.32 -1.87
N ARG A 66 -10.85 -6.29 -1.44
CA ARG A 66 -11.30 -6.47 -0.05
C ARG A 66 -10.48 -7.52 0.72
N PHE A 67 -9.40 -8.04 0.16
CA PHE A 67 -8.53 -9.01 0.81
C PHE A 67 -7.05 -8.69 0.71
N CYS A 68 -6.29 -8.99 1.77
CA CYS A 68 -4.83 -9.03 1.69
C CYS A 68 -4.25 -10.09 2.65
N VAL A 69 -3.02 -10.47 2.37
CA VAL A 69 -2.18 -11.25 3.29
C VAL A 69 -1.19 -10.29 3.92
N SER A 70 -1.05 -10.32 5.24
CA SER A 70 -0.25 -9.36 6.00
C SER A 70 0.80 -10.03 6.88
N ALA A 71 1.82 -9.25 7.27
CA ALA A 71 2.84 -9.65 8.21
C ALA A 71 3.23 -8.44 9.08
N ASN A 72 3.40 -8.68 10.37
CA ASN A 72 3.81 -7.65 11.36
C ASN A 72 2.87 -6.42 11.42
N THR A 73 1.60 -6.58 11.07
CA THR A 73 0.57 -5.53 11.11
C THR A 73 -0.06 -5.42 12.50
N LYS A 74 -0.10 -4.21 13.04
CA LYS A 74 -0.67 -3.91 14.36
C LYS A 74 -2.08 -3.30 14.21
N PRO A 75 -2.90 -3.31 15.27
CA PRO A 75 -4.17 -2.59 15.26
C PRO A 75 -3.95 -1.08 15.05
N GLY A 76 -4.96 -0.39 14.52
CA GLY A 76 -4.93 1.07 14.34
C GLY A 76 -4.29 1.56 13.03
N ILE A 77 -4.07 0.67 12.05
CA ILE A 77 -3.70 1.08 10.69
C ILE A 77 -4.99 1.48 9.93
N PRO A 78 -5.18 2.73 9.48
CA PRO A 78 -6.37 3.17 8.77
C PRO A 78 -6.32 2.82 7.26
N PHE A 79 -5.96 1.59 6.92
CA PHE A 79 -5.82 1.12 5.54
C PHE A 79 -6.60 -0.18 5.32
N PHE A 80 -7.60 -0.18 4.44
CA PHE A 80 -8.31 -1.41 4.08
C PHE A 80 -7.55 -2.16 2.98
N PRO A 81 -7.46 -3.51 3.05
CA PRO A 81 -8.19 -4.42 3.94
C PRO A 81 -7.38 -4.90 5.17
N VAL A 82 -6.35 -4.15 5.61
CA VAL A 82 -5.56 -4.51 6.79
C VAL A 82 -6.17 -3.98 8.09
N GLY A 83 -6.79 -2.81 8.06
CA GLY A 83 -7.11 -2.02 9.23
C GLY A 83 -8.10 -2.68 10.18
N TYR A 84 -7.78 -2.69 11.47
CA TYR A 84 -8.59 -3.30 12.52
C TYR A 84 -8.36 -2.60 13.87
N GLY A 85 -9.34 -2.71 14.76
CA GLY A 85 -9.26 -2.21 16.13
C GLY A 85 -8.54 -3.18 17.06
N PRO A 86 -8.03 -2.71 18.22
CA PRO A 86 -7.47 -3.58 19.24
C PRO A 86 -8.55 -4.55 19.77
N SER A 87 -8.11 -5.71 20.27
CA SER A 87 -9.04 -6.68 20.86
C SER A 87 -9.77 -6.08 22.06
N TYR A 88 -11.08 -6.33 22.13
CA TYR A 88 -11.90 -5.90 23.26
C TYR A 88 -11.45 -6.60 24.55
N VAL A 89 -11.07 -5.80 25.56
CA VAL A 89 -10.81 -6.29 26.93
C VAL A 89 -11.93 -5.81 27.83
N LYS A 90 -12.72 -6.76 28.35
CA LYS A 90 -13.84 -6.48 29.24
C LYS A 90 -13.36 -5.71 30.47
N GLY A 91 -13.92 -4.52 30.71
CA GLY A 91 -13.56 -3.64 31.82
C GLY A 91 -12.50 -2.57 31.52
N SER A 92 -11.95 -2.52 30.30
CA SER A 92 -11.07 -1.41 29.87
C SER A 92 -11.88 -0.16 29.48
N ALA A 93 -11.37 1.02 29.86
CA ALA A 93 -12.01 2.32 29.69
C ALA A 93 -11.85 2.96 28.30
N SER A 94 -10.97 2.45 27.44
CA SER A 94 -10.88 2.89 26.03
C SER A 94 -11.48 1.84 25.10
N GLN A 95 -12.68 2.09 24.59
CA GLN A 95 -13.41 1.11 23.75
C GLN A 95 -13.51 1.52 22.29
N ILE A 96 -13.38 2.80 21.95
CA ILE A 96 -13.52 3.30 20.59
C ILE A 96 -12.39 4.28 20.32
N SER A 97 -11.65 4.04 19.25
CA SER A 97 -10.60 4.93 18.76
C SER A 97 -10.79 5.19 17.28
N PHE A 98 -10.22 6.29 16.80
CA PHE A 98 -10.18 6.60 15.38
C PHE A 98 -8.80 7.13 14.99
N SER A 99 -8.40 6.77 13.78
CA SER A 99 -7.21 7.25 13.09
C SER A 99 -7.59 7.67 11.68
N LEU A 100 -6.78 8.53 11.07
CA LEU A 100 -7.01 9.01 9.72
C LEU A 100 -5.99 8.44 8.75
N GLY A 101 -6.44 7.94 7.60
CA GLY A 101 -5.60 7.75 6.42
C GLY A 101 -5.83 8.90 5.47
N LEU A 102 -4.77 9.40 4.81
CA LEU A 102 -4.85 10.50 3.87
C LEU A 102 -4.56 10.01 2.44
N GLU A 103 -5.27 10.57 1.47
CA GLU A 103 -4.96 10.44 0.04
C GLU A 103 -4.25 11.73 -0.37
N CYS A 104 -2.93 11.67 -0.57
CA CYS A 104 -2.10 12.87 -0.68
C CYS A 104 -0.95 12.76 -1.71
N SER A 105 -1.10 11.92 -2.75
CA SER A 105 -0.10 11.81 -3.81
C SER A 105 0.07 13.10 -4.61
N ASP A 106 -0.99 13.91 -4.71
CA ASP A 106 -0.99 15.25 -5.29
C ASP A 106 0.05 16.17 -4.66
N LEU A 107 0.21 16.14 -3.32
CA LEU A 107 1.21 16.95 -2.62
C LEU A 107 2.65 16.59 -3.02
N VAL A 108 2.89 15.31 -3.32
CA VAL A 108 4.20 14.85 -3.83
C VAL A 108 4.45 15.39 -5.23
N VAL A 109 3.42 15.36 -6.10
CA VAL A 109 3.51 15.92 -7.45
C VAL A 109 3.81 17.41 -7.39
N VAL A 110 3.06 18.18 -6.59
CA VAL A 110 3.26 19.63 -6.42
C VAL A 110 4.70 19.93 -5.98
N ALA A 111 5.21 19.22 -4.97
CA ALA A 111 6.56 19.42 -4.45
C ALA A 111 7.64 19.14 -5.51
N PHE A 112 7.53 18.03 -6.23
CA PHE A 112 8.54 17.59 -7.19
C PHE A 112 8.50 18.41 -8.49
N GLU A 113 7.31 18.81 -8.95
CA GLU A 113 7.19 19.71 -10.10
C GLU A 113 7.75 21.10 -9.78
N ARG A 114 7.52 21.59 -8.56
CA ARG A 114 8.12 22.83 -8.08
C ARG A 114 9.64 22.70 -8.03
N ALA A 115 10.19 21.62 -7.47
CA ALA A 115 11.62 21.36 -7.45
C ALA A 115 12.23 21.32 -8.86
N ARG A 116 11.54 20.72 -9.84
CA ARG A 116 11.97 20.72 -11.24
C ARG A 116 11.98 22.13 -11.85
N LYS A 117 10.99 22.96 -11.52
CA LYS A 117 10.87 24.34 -12.02
C LYS A 117 11.90 25.27 -11.39
N ASP A 118 12.08 25.15 -10.08
CA ASP A 118 12.99 25.96 -9.27
C ASP A 118 14.42 25.39 -9.28
N GLY A 119 14.63 24.25 -9.95
CA GLY A 119 15.90 23.56 -10.11
C GLY A 119 17.02 24.47 -10.65
N PRO A 120 18.28 24.05 -10.50
CA PRO A 120 19.41 24.97 -10.56
C PRO A 120 19.43 25.73 -11.89
N ALA A 121 19.45 27.06 -11.80
CA ALA A 121 19.87 27.90 -12.92
C ALA A 121 21.28 27.47 -13.35
N GLN A 122 21.67 27.70 -14.61
CA GLN A 122 23.03 27.38 -15.08
C GLN A 122 24.08 27.93 -14.11
N GLY A 123 24.80 27.03 -13.42
CA GLY A 123 25.88 27.36 -12.48
C GLY A 123 25.54 27.28 -10.98
N ASP A 124 24.35 26.81 -10.59
CA ASP A 124 24.02 26.50 -9.20
C ASP A 124 24.26 25.02 -8.87
N ASP A 125 24.85 24.74 -7.71
CA ASP A 125 25.20 23.39 -7.23
C ASP A 125 24.02 22.70 -6.51
N GLN A 126 22.84 23.33 -6.47
CA GLN A 126 21.68 22.80 -5.77
C GLN A 126 21.09 21.57 -6.48
N ASP A 127 21.13 20.43 -5.80
CA ASP A 127 20.58 19.17 -6.31
C ASP A 127 19.04 19.24 -6.36
N PRO A 128 18.37 19.00 -7.50
CA PRO A 128 16.91 18.90 -7.59
C PRO A 128 16.26 17.99 -6.54
N TRP A 129 17.02 17.01 -6.03
CA TRP A 129 16.59 16.10 -4.98
C TRP A 129 16.42 16.79 -3.63
N ASP A 130 17.32 17.72 -3.28
CA ASP A 130 17.25 18.50 -2.04
C ASP A 130 16.06 19.46 -2.06
N LEU A 131 15.80 20.09 -3.22
CA LEU A 131 14.63 20.95 -3.41
C LEU A 131 13.34 20.14 -3.27
N ALA A 132 13.27 18.96 -3.89
CA ALA A 132 12.11 18.08 -3.81
C ALA A 132 11.84 17.61 -2.37
N GLU A 133 12.88 17.26 -1.61
CA GLU A 133 12.76 16.90 -0.20
C GLU A 133 12.18 18.07 0.62
N ASN A 134 12.74 19.26 0.47
CA ASN A 134 12.34 20.44 1.22
C ASN A 134 10.91 20.89 0.90
N TYR A 135 10.53 20.89 -0.37
CA TYR A 135 9.16 21.21 -0.76
C TYR A 135 8.18 20.14 -0.29
N LEU A 136 8.52 18.85 -0.41
CA LEU A 136 7.66 17.77 0.08
C LEU A 136 7.40 17.92 1.58
N ARG A 137 8.43 18.21 2.35
CA ARG A 137 8.32 18.47 3.79
C ARG A 137 7.35 19.62 4.07
N HIS A 138 7.52 20.72 3.35
CA HIS A 138 6.65 21.89 3.49
C HIS A 138 5.18 21.57 3.17
N GLU A 139 4.91 20.96 2.02
CA GLU A 139 3.54 20.62 1.59
C GLU A 139 2.87 19.65 2.58
N MET A 140 3.57 18.60 2.99
CA MET A 140 3.04 17.61 3.93
C MET A 140 2.79 18.20 5.32
N GLU A 141 3.68 19.05 5.84
CA GLU A 141 3.47 19.73 7.12
C GLU A 141 2.28 20.70 7.06
N SER A 142 2.17 21.46 5.99
CA SER A 142 1.09 22.41 5.75
C SER A 142 -0.27 21.71 5.70
N ALA A 143 -0.33 20.52 5.10
CA ALA A 143 -1.54 19.71 5.02
C ALA A 143 -1.87 18.98 6.34
N CYS A 144 -0.89 18.34 6.98
CA CYS A 144 -1.14 17.45 8.12
C CYS A 144 -1.36 18.20 9.44
N LYS A 145 -0.65 19.30 9.70
CA LYS A 145 -0.72 20.02 10.99
C LYS A 145 -2.12 20.57 11.29
N PRO A 146 -2.83 21.23 10.35
CA PRO A 146 -4.19 21.70 10.61
C PRO A 146 -5.18 20.55 10.88
N VAL A 147 -5.02 19.42 10.17
CA VAL A 147 -5.85 18.23 10.37
C VAL A 147 -5.62 17.64 11.76
N GLU A 148 -4.36 17.48 12.17
CA GLU A 148 -3.99 17.03 13.52
C GLU A 148 -4.61 17.93 14.60
N GLN A 149 -4.46 19.25 14.47
CA GLN A 149 -5.02 20.22 15.41
C GLN A 149 -6.55 20.10 15.52
N LEU A 150 -7.23 19.96 14.38
CA LEU A 150 -8.68 19.76 14.36
C LEU A 150 -9.04 18.46 15.08
N MET A 151 -8.37 17.34 14.77
CA MET A 151 -8.67 16.05 15.40
C MET A 151 -8.44 16.05 16.91
N GLN A 152 -7.36 16.68 17.38
CA GLN A 152 -7.08 16.83 18.80
C GLN A 152 -8.11 17.71 19.52
N SER A 153 -8.74 18.65 18.82
CA SER A 153 -9.78 19.53 19.36
C SER A 153 -11.17 18.88 19.43
N LEU A 154 -11.37 17.73 18.78
CA LEU A 154 -12.67 17.06 18.73
C LEU A 154 -13.07 16.55 20.11
N VAL A 155 -14.25 17.00 20.57
CA VAL A 155 -14.88 16.47 21.78
C VAL A 155 -15.86 15.36 21.37
N CYS A 156 -15.40 14.11 21.37
CA CYS A 156 -16.23 12.96 21.07
C CYS A 156 -15.90 11.74 21.97
N PRO A 157 -16.76 10.71 22.01
CA PRO A 157 -16.52 9.51 22.83
C PRO A 157 -15.34 8.64 22.36
N ALA A 158 -14.79 8.89 21.17
CA ALA A 158 -13.71 8.10 20.59
C ALA A 158 -12.36 8.81 20.77
N SER A 159 -11.30 8.04 21.06
CA SER A 159 -9.95 8.59 21.19
C SER A 159 -9.25 8.69 19.83
N TYR A 160 -8.71 9.87 19.53
CA TYR A 160 -7.85 10.04 18.37
C TYR A 160 -6.51 9.33 18.57
N THR A 161 -6.08 8.52 17.60
CA THR A 161 -4.85 7.70 17.68
C THR A 161 -3.80 8.05 16.64
N GLY A 162 -4.02 9.09 15.84
CA GLY A 162 -3.04 9.61 14.89
C GLY A 162 -3.49 9.62 13.44
N ILE A 163 -2.63 10.20 12.61
CA ILE A 163 -2.71 10.21 11.15
C ILE A 163 -1.69 9.22 10.61
N ASP A 164 -2.12 8.35 9.70
CA ASP A 164 -1.24 7.64 8.80
C ASP A 164 -0.87 8.59 7.67
N VAL A 165 0.32 9.18 7.77
CA VAL A 165 0.86 10.13 6.79
C VAL A 165 1.34 9.45 5.50
N SER A 166 0.98 8.18 5.29
CA SER A 166 1.33 7.46 4.10
C SER A 166 0.83 8.17 2.86
N VAL A 167 1.69 8.25 1.85
CA VAL A 167 1.30 8.78 0.55
C VAL A 167 0.54 7.69 -0.19
N ALA A 168 -0.78 7.82 -0.24
CA ALA A 168 -1.68 7.01 -1.06
C ALA A 168 -2.15 7.82 -2.28
N PRO A 169 -2.47 7.17 -3.41
CA PRO A 169 -2.98 7.85 -4.60
C PRO A 169 -4.25 8.64 -4.30
N THR A 170 -4.34 9.85 -4.83
CA THR A 170 -5.57 10.64 -4.83
C THR A 170 -6.59 10.01 -5.79
N CYS A 171 -7.73 9.56 -5.27
CA CYS A 171 -8.80 8.99 -6.09
C CYS A 171 -9.64 10.07 -6.79
N GLY A 172 -10.37 9.69 -7.85
CA GLY A 172 -11.36 10.55 -8.52
C GLY A 172 -10.89 11.17 -9.84
N SER A 173 -11.52 12.28 -10.25
CA SER A 173 -11.32 12.89 -11.58
C SER A 173 -9.89 13.40 -11.83
N ASP A 174 -9.16 13.74 -10.76
CA ASP A 174 -7.81 14.28 -10.85
C ASP A 174 -6.71 13.21 -10.79
N ALA A 175 -7.07 11.93 -10.61
CA ALA A 175 -6.12 10.81 -10.45
C ALA A 175 -5.12 10.65 -11.61
N ILE A 176 -5.47 11.11 -12.82
CA ILE A 176 -4.56 11.11 -13.98
C ILE A 176 -3.41 12.12 -13.80
N ASN A 177 -3.68 13.26 -13.14
CA ASN A 177 -2.72 14.35 -12.96
C ASN A 177 -1.92 14.23 -11.64
N THR A 178 -2.35 13.38 -10.72
CA THR A 178 -1.74 13.21 -9.38
C THR A 178 -0.94 11.92 -9.23
N SER A 179 -0.56 11.31 -10.37
CA SER A 179 0.25 10.10 -10.38
C SER A 179 1.63 10.32 -9.74
N LEU A 180 2.03 9.40 -8.87
CA LEU A 180 3.36 9.37 -8.27
C LEU A 180 4.46 9.23 -9.33
N VAL A 181 4.19 8.58 -10.46
CA VAL A 181 5.17 8.49 -11.56
C VAL A 181 5.52 9.87 -12.11
N THR A 182 4.55 10.80 -12.19
CA THR A 182 4.81 12.18 -12.60
C THR A 182 5.79 12.88 -11.66
N ALA A 183 5.62 12.70 -10.35
CA ALA A 183 6.54 13.24 -9.35
C ALA A 183 7.94 12.66 -9.52
N TYR A 184 8.07 11.33 -9.61
CA TYR A 184 9.36 10.67 -9.79
C TYR A 184 10.06 11.14 -11.06
N GLU A 185 9.33 11.19 -12.18
CA GLU A 185 9.89 11.55 -13.48
C GLU A 185 10.19 13.04 -13.63
N ALA A 186 9.82 13.86 -12.63
CA ALA A 186 10.30 15.24 -12.54
C ALA A 186 11.78 15.33 -12.12
N VAL A 187 12.32 14.30 -11.46
CA VAL A 187 13.70 14.28 -10.93
C VAL A 187 14.55 13.12 -11.45
N ILE A 188 13.95 12.05 -11.99
CA ILE A 188 14.65 10.95 -12.67
C ILE A 188 14.11 10.71 -14.08
N PRO A 189 14.87 10.09 -15.00
CA PRO A 189 14.42 9.90 -16.38
C PRO A 189 13.20 8.99 -16.54
N LYS A 190 13.06 7.97 -15.67
CA LYS A 190 11.97 6.98 -15.77
C LYS A 190 11.74 6.25 -14.44
N PHE A 191 10.48 6.12 -14.04
CA PHE A 191 10.11 5.28 -12.90
C PHE A 191 10.44 3.80 -13.16
N GLY A 192 11.00 3.13 -12.16
CA GLY A 192 11.51 1.75 -12.25
C GLY A 192 13.02 1.68 -12.54
N GLY A 193 13.62 2.78 -13.01
CA GLY A 193 15.06 2.87 -13.22
C GLY A 193 15.87 3.18 -11.95
N ALA A 194 17.18 3.32 -12.13
CA ALA A 194 18.09 3.77 -11.07
C ALA A 194 17.61 5.11 -10.47
N GLY A 195 17.66 5.21 -9.15
CA GLY A 195 17.12 6.35 -8.40
C GLY A 195 15.72 6.12 -7.82
N THR A 196 14.90 5.23 -8.40
CA THR A 196 13.51 4.98 -7.91
C THR A 196 13.51 4.61 -6.43
N LEU A 197 14.33 3.65 -6.02
CA LEU A 197 14.45 3.25 -4.61
C LEU A 197 14.88 4.41 -3.69
N THR A 198 15.82 5.24 -4.16
CA THR A 198 16.33 6.39 -3.40
C THR A 198 15.23 7.44 -3.19
N ILE A 199 14.44 7.76 -4.22
CA ILE A 199 13.30 8.68 -4.11
C ILE A 199 12.26 8.11 -3.14
N SER A 200 11.93 6.82 -3.26
CA SER A 200 11.00 6.15 -2.35
C SER A 200 11.44 6.25 -0.89
N ALA A 201 12.75 6.11 -0.65
CA ALA A 201 13.35 6.26 0.67
C ALA A 201 13.30 7.71 1.17
N MET A 202 13.59 8.69 0.30
CA MET A 202 13.54 10.12 0.62
C MET A 202 12.12 10.56 0.99
N ILE A 203 11.12 10.21 0.17
CA ILE A 203 9.70 10.49 0.48
C ILE A 203 9.35 9.93 1.85
N THR A 204 9.62 8.64 2.09
CA THR A 204 9.32 8.01 3.38
C THR A 204 10.10 8.64 4.55
N GLY A 205 11.34 9.08 4.31
CA GLY A 205 12.15 9.82 5.27
C GLY A 205 11.47 11.11 5.71
N VAL A 206 10.99 11.91 4.75
CA VAL A 206 10.24 13.14 5.03
C VAL A 206 8.99 12.83 5.87
N LEU A 207 8.18 11.85 5.46
CA LEU A 207 6.95 11.47 6.17
C LEU A 207 7.21 11.11 7.64
N LYS A 208 8.31 10.39 7.91
CA LYS A 208 8.67 9.99 9.28
C LYS A 208 9.09 11.16 10.17
N THR A 209 9.59 12.24 9.58
CA THR A 209 10.04 13.44 10.30
C THR A 209 8.93 14.45 10.59
N LEU A 210 7.73 14.29 10.02
CA LEU A 210 6.61 15.21 10.25
C LEU A 210 6.22 15.25 11.73
N ASP A 211 6.01 16.45 12.27
CA ASP A 211 5.63 16.66 13.66
C ASP A 211 4.11 16.57 13.87
N VAL A 212 3.58 15.36 13.72
CA VAL A 212 2.20 14.97 14.00
C VAL A 212 2.16 13.61 14.70
N LEU A 213 1.07 13.31 15.40
CA LEU A 213 0.85 11.98 15.98
C LEU A 213 0.67 10.97 14.84
N LYS A 214 1.69 10.15 14.61
CA LYS A 214 1.70 9.18 13.51
C LYS A 214 1.12 7.84 13.93
N CYS A 215 0.41 7.20 13.02
CA CYS A 215 -0.06 5.82 13.15
C CYS A 215 0.13 5.06 11.84
N GLY A 216 -0.35 3.81 11.77
CA GLY A 216 -0.42 3.10 10.50
C GLY A 216 0.93 2.70 9.91
N TYR A 217 1.03 2.79 8.58
CA TYR A 217 2.26 2.53 7.84
C TYR A 217 3.23 3.72 7.90
N SER A 218 2.70 4.95 7.85
CA SER A 218 3.45 6.22 7.78
C SER A 218 4.60 6.17 6.76
N GLY A 219 4.31 5.75 5.53
CA GLY A 219 5.29 5.59 4.46
C GLY A 219 4.67 5.64 3.06
N LEU A 220 5.48 5.51 2.01
CA LEU A 220 4.96 5.57 0.65
C LEU A 220 4.12 4.33 0.28
N MET A 221 2.98 4.49 -0.39
CA MET A 221 2.23 3.39 -1.02
C MET A 221 2.46 3.42 -2.54
N LEU A 222 2.62 2.23 -3.15
CA LEU A 222 2.80 2.07 -4.59
C LEU A 222 1.76 1.08 -5.17
N PRO A 223 0.46 1.36 -5.05
CA PRO A 223 -0.58 0.47 -5.55
C PRO A 223 -0.66 0.51 -7.08
N ILE A 224 -0.25 -0.58 -7.72
CA ILE A 224 0.00 -0.60 -9.17
C ILE A 224 -1.26 -0.23 -9.97
N MET A 225 -2.41 -0.76 -9.58
CA MET A 225 -3.67 -0.50 -10.27
C MET A 225 -4.45 0.70 -9.72
N GLU A 226 -4.02 1.39 -8.66
CA GLU A 226 -4.74 2.60 -8.20
C GLU A 226 -4.13 3.89 -8.78
N ASP A 227 -2.90 3.82 -9.31
CA ASP A 227 -2.20 4.95 -9.92
C ASP A 227 -2.00 4.72 -11.42
N ALA A 228 -2.49 5.65 -12.26
CA ALA A 228 -2.47 5.51 -13.71
C ALA A 228 -1.04 5.47 -14.30
N GLY A 229 -0.10 6.19 -13.69
CA GLY A 229 1.30 6.17 -14.11
C GLY A 229 1.99 4.86 -13.71
N LEU A 230 1.75 4.36 -12.50
CA LEU A 230 2.25 3.04 -12.08
C LEU A 230 1.70 1.95 -13.00
N ALA A 231 0.38 1.91 -13.22
CA ALA A 231 -0.28 1.00 -14.15
C ALA A 231 0.35 1.03 -15.55
N LYS A 232 0.61 2.23 -16.10
CA LYS A 232 1.26 2.39 -17.39
C LYS A 232 2.70 1.85 -17.39
N ARG A 233 3.50 2.23 -16.40
CA ARG A 233 4.92 1.83 -16.29
C ARG A 233 5.08 0.33 -16.04
N PHE A 234 4.14 -0.27 -15.32
CA PHE A 234 4.04 -1.72 -15.15
C PHE A 234 3.75 -2.44 -16.47
N ALA A 235 2.80 -1.94 -17.26
CA ALA A 235 2.49 -2.48 -18.59
C ALA A 235 3.64 -2.34 -19.60
N GLU A 236 4.49 -1.32 -19.42
CA GLU A 236 5.73 -1.09 -20.17
C GLU A 236 6.93 -1.91 -19.67
N ARG A 237 6.78 -2.68 -18.58
CA ARG A 237 7.86 -3.48 -17.97
C ARG A 237 9.05 -2.66 -17.49
N THR A 238 8.82 -1.43 -17.05
CA THR A 238 9.91 -0.60 -16.50
C THR A 238 10.29 -0.98 -15.09
N TYR A 239 9.39 -1.70 -14.40
CA TYR A 239 9.63 -2.37 -13.14
C TYR A 239 8.82 -3.67 -13.05
N SER A 240 9.20 -4.52 -12.10
CA SER A 240 8.71 -5.87 -11.84
C SER A 240 8.08 -5.98 -10.45
N VAL A 241 7.40 -7.09 -10.18
CA VAL A 241 6.85 -7.38 -8.85
C VAL A 241 7.97 -7.50 -7.80
N GLN A 242 9.13 -8.03 -8.19
CA GLN A 242 10.31 -8.10 -7.35
C GLN A 242 10.86 -6.71 -7.02
N GLU A 243 10.79 -5.75 -7.95
CA GLU A 243 11.16 -4.37 -7.67
C GLU A 243 10.17 -3.67 -6.76
N VAL A 244 8.86 -3.91 -6.88
CA VAL A 244 7.88 -3.41 -5.89
C VAL A 244 8.17 -3.99 -4.50
N LEU A 245 8.54 -5.27 -4.43
CA LEU A 245 8.97 -5.90 -3.18
C LEU A 245 10.26 -5.27 -2.63
N LEU A 246 11.22 -4.93 -3.49
CA LEU A 246 12.43 -4.19 -3.11
C LEU A 246 12.08 -2.78 -2.61
N TYR A 247 11.20 -2.05 -3.29
CA TYR A 247 10.77 -0.71 -2.86
C TYR A 247 10.04 -0.78 -1.51
N SER A 248 9.32 -1.87 -1.24
CA SER A 248 8.68 -2.14 0.07
C SER A 248 9.66 -2.12 1.26
N THR A 249 10.96 -2.31 1.01
CA THR A 249 11.98 -2.17 2.07
C THR A 249 12.05 -0.75 2.63
N VAL A 250 11.80 0.25 1.79
CA VAL A 250 11.84 1.68 2.16
C VAL A 250 10.45 2.33 2.19
N CYS A 251 9.43 1.73 1.56
CA CYS A 251 8.03 2.20 1.51
C CYS A 251 7.19 1.75 2.72
N GLY A 252 5.88 2.07 2.72
CA GLY A 252 4.93 1.75 3.80
C GLY A 252 4.21 0.40 3.65
N CYS A 253 3.41 0.22 2.60
CA CYS A 253 2.34 -0.80 2.56
C CYS A 253 2.79 -2.23 2.17
N GLY A 254 3.72 -2.38 1.22
CA GLY A 254 4.11 -3.68 0.66
C GLY A 254 3.71 -3.84 -0.81
N LEU A 255 3.25 -5.03 -1.18
CA LEU A 255 2.76 -5.35 -2.51
C LEU A 255 1.28 -4.96 -2.61
N ASP A 256 0.96 -3.92 -3.37
CA ASP A 256 -0.38 -3.38 -3.37
C ASP A 256 -1.00 -3.29 -4.76
N CYS A 257 -2.26 -3.71 -4.87
CA CYS A 257 -3.02 -3.80 -6.11
C CYS A 257 -2.23 -4.42 -7.28
N VAL A 258 -1.56 -5.56 -7.06
CA VAL A 258 -0.65 -6.16 -8.05
C VAL A 258 -1.40 -7.12 -8.98
N PRO A 259 -1.52 -6.84 -10.30
CA PRO A 259 -2.20 -7.72 -11.24
C PRO A 259 -1.30 -8.88 -11.68
N ILE A 260 -1.77 -10.11 -11.50
CA ILE A 260 -1.07 -11.33 -11.91
C ILE A 260 -1.92 -12.18 -12.86
N ALA A 261 -1.26 -12.94 -13.71
CA ALA A 261 -1.90 -13.84 -14.66
C ALA A 261 -2.63 -14.96 -13.90
N GLY A 262 -3.81 -15.37 -14.39
CA GLY A 262 -4.62 -16.40 -13.75
C GLY A 262 -3.97 -17.78 -13.75
N ASP A 263 -3.00 -18.01 -14.64
CA ASP A 263 -2.19 -19.24 -14.71
C ASP A 263 -0.88 -19.15 -13.90
N THR A 264 -0.76 -18.16 -13.02
CA THR A 264 0.36 -18.07 -12.06
C THR A 264 0.36 -19.29 -11.13
N PRO A 265 1.49 -20.01 -10.98
CA PRO A 265 1.55 -21.15 -10.07
C PRO A 265 1.25 -20.74 -8.63
N LEU A 266 0.36 -21.49 -7.96
CA LEU A 266 0.01 -21.26 -6.55
C LEU A 266 1.27 -21.19 -5.66
N LYS A 267 2.26 -22.03 -5.95
CA LYS A 267 3.54 -22.06 -5.22
C LYS A 267 4.35 -20.78 -5.42
N ALA A 268 4.36 -20.20 -6.62
CA ALA A 268 5.07 -18.95 -6.89
C ALA A 268 4.44 -17.79 -6.09
N LEU A 269 3.10 -17.70 -6.10
CA LEU A 269 2.38 -16.73 -5.27
C LEU A 269 2.66 -16.94 -3.77
N ALA A 270 2.60 -18.18 -3.28
CA ALA A 270 2.90 -18.49 -1.89
C ALA A 270 4.34 -18.12 -1.48
N ASN A 271 5.31 -18.35 -2.36
CA ASN A 271 6.70 -17.96 -2.11
C ASN A 271 6.86 -16.44 -2.05
N LEU A 272 6.24 -15.70 -2.96
CA LEU A 272 6.25 -14.23 -2.93
C LEU A 272 5.64 -13.67 -1.64
N LEU A 273 4.55 -14.27 -1.15
CA LEU A 273 3.94 -13.91 0.14
C LEU A 273 4.89 -14.18 1.32
N ALA A 274 5.65 -15.28 1.27
CA ALA A 274 6.66 -15.61 2.27
C ALA A 274 7.86 -14.65 2.23
N ASP A 275 8.28 -14.20 1.04
CA ASP A 275 9.34 -13.20 0.87
C ASP A 275 8.91 -11.85 1.47
N MET A 276 7.68 -11.43 1.22
CA MET A 276 7.08 -10.24 1.84
C MET A 276 7.07 -10.35 3.37
N ALA A 277 6.62 -11.48 3.93
CA ALA A 277 6.62 -11.69 5.36
C ALA A 277 8.04 -11.70 5.96
N THR A 278 9.00 -12.27 5.23
CA THR A 278 10.42 -12.25 5.62
C THR A 278 10.95 -10.82 5.69
N LEU A 279 10.68 -9.98 4.69
CA LEU A 279 11.04 -8.57 4.71
C LEU A 279 10.38 -7.82 5.88
N ALA A 280 9.10 -8.08 6.14
CA ALA A 280 8.36 -7.47 7.25
C ALA A 280 9.05 -7.74 8.60
N TYR A 281 9.49 -8.99 8.82
CA TYR A 281 10.24 -9.37 10.00
C TYR A 281 11.64 -8.75 10.03
N ARG A 282 12.40 -8.86 8.94
CA ARG A 282 13.79 -8.37 8.88
C ARG A 282 13.90 -6.87 9.11
N LEU A 283 12.92 -6.12 8.65
CA LEU A 283 12.88 -4.66 8.80
C LEU A 283 12.09 -4.20 10.02
N ASN A 284 11.45 -5.13 10.75
CA ASN A 284 10.50 -4.83 11.81
C ASN A 284 9.44 -3.80 11.38
N LYS A 285 8.86 -4.01 10.20
CA LYS A 285 7.84 -3.15 9.58
C LYS A 285 6.58 -3.95 9.28
N PRO A 286 5.38 -3.32 9.36
CA PRO A 286 4.18 -3.91 8.81
C PRO A 286 4.30 -3.95 7.28
N LEU A 287 3.98 -5.10 6.66
CA LEU A 287 3.81 -5.20 5.21
C LEU A 287 2.56 -6.04 4.91
N SER A 288 1.98 -5.78 3.74
CA SER A 288 0.86 -6.54 3.22
C SER A 288 1.01 -6.81 1.73
N ALA A 289 0.26 -7.79 1.25
CA ALA A 289 0.17 -8.20 -0.14
C ALA A 289 -1.29 -8.27 -0.55
N ARG A 290 -1.72 -7.31 -1.38
CA ARG A 290 -3.02 -7.26 -2.05
C ARG A 290 -2.80 -7.59 -3.54
N MET A 291 -3.02 -8.86 -3.87
CA MET A 291 -2.72 -9.43 -5.19
C MET A 291 -4.01 -9.69 -5.96
N PHE A 292 -3.98 -9.48 -7.28
CA PHE A 292 -5.14 -9.61 -8.16
C PHE A 292 -4.84 -10.61 -9.29
N PRO A 293 -5.12 -11.90 -9.09
CA PRO A 293 -5.18 -12.86 -10.19
C PRO A 293 -6.34 -12.52 -11.12
N PHE A 294 -6.10 -12.62 -12.42
CA PHE A 294 -7.14 -12.51 -13.45
C PHE A 294 -7.33 -13.86 -14.15
N PRO A 295 -8.34 -14.66 -13.75
CA PRO A 295 -8.62 -15.96 -14.38
C PRO A 295 -8.78 -15.82 -15.90
N GLY A 296 -8.19 -16.74 -16.65
CA GLY A 296 -8.23 -16.74 -18.12
C GLY A 296 -7.21 -15.81 -18.80
N LEU A 297 -6.63 -14.85 -18.08
CA LEU A 297 -5.56 -14.00 -18.62
C LEU A 297 -4.19 -14.66 -18.46
N LYS A 298 -3.40 -14.60 -19.54
CA LYS A 298 -1.99 -14.97 -19.57
C LYS A 298 -1.13 -13.70 -19.49
N GLN A 299 0.17 -13.89 -19.22
CA GLN A 299 1.15 -12.81 -19.22
C GLN A 299 0.97 -11.82 -20.39
N ASP A 300 1.10 -10.53 -20.09
CA ASP A 300 1.02 -9.41 -21.03
C ASP A 300 -0.38 -9.12 -21.61
N MET A 301 -1.40 -9.92 -21.28
CA MET A 301 -2.79 -9.58 -21.57
C MET A 301 -3.27 -8.41 -20.71
N ALA A 302 -4.11 -7.56 -21.30
CA ALA A 302 -4.72 -6.44 -20.60
C ALA A 302 -5.81 -6.92 -19.65
N THR A 303 -5.91 -6.28 -18.48
CA THR A 303 -7.06 -6.42 -17.59
C THR A 303 -8.24 -5.66 -18.17
N GLU A 304 -9.45 -6.16 -17.91
CA GLU A 304 -10.70 -5.48 -18.24
C GLU A 304 -11.68 -5.65 -17.08
N PHE A 305 -11.93 -4.56 -16.37
CA PHE A 305 -12.92 -4.48 -15.29
C PHE A 305 -13.47 -3.04 -15.19
N ASP A 306 -14.60 -2.90 -14.49
CA ASP A 306 -15.30 -1.63 -14.26
C ASP A 306 -15.33 -1.30 -12.77
N ASN A 307 -14.15 -0.97 -12.24
CA ASN A 307 -13.98 -0.53 -10.86
C ASN A 307 -13.42 0.89 -10.89
N PRO A 308 -14.16 1.90 -10.39
CA PRO A 308 -13.75 3.30 -10.49
C PRO A 308 -12.52 3.65 -9.64
N LEU A 309 -12.10 2.75 -8.74
CA LEU A 309 -10.90 2.92 -7.91
C LEU A 309 -9.65 2.30 -8.54
N LEU A 310 -9.81 1.56 -9.65
CA LEU A 310 -8.73 0.79 -10.26
C LEU A 310 -8.56 1.17 -11.74
N VAL A 311 -7.33 1.07 -12.23
CA VAL A 311 -6.89 1.39 -13.58
C VAL A 311 -6.45 0.10 -14.27
N ASN A 312 -6.98 -0.12 -15.46
CA ASN A 312 -6.61 -1.29 -16.27
C ASN A 312 -5.12 -1.22 -16.68
N THR A 313 -4.45 -2.37 -16.63
CA THR A 313 -3.03 -2.54 -16.98
C THR A 313 -2.81 -3.93 -17.59
N LYS A 314 -1.57 -4.43 -17.63
CA LYS A 314 -1.24 -5.80 -18.07
C LYS A 314 -0.93 -6.70 -16.89
N VAL A 315 -1.34 -7.95 -17.01
CA VAL A 315 -1.01 -8.97 -16.01
C VAL A 315 0.41 -9.52 -16.20
N VAL A 316 0.99 -9.98 -15.11
CA VAL A 316 2.33 -10.58 -15.09
C VAL A 316 2.26 -11.99 -14.52
N LYS A 317 3.12 -12.88 -15.01
CA LYS A 317 3.20 -14.22 -14.44
C LYS A 317 4.31 -14.24 -13.39
N LEU A 318 4.01 -14.76 -12.21
CA LEU A 318 5.05 -15.06 -11.22
C LEU A 318 5.68 -16.41 -11.56
N GLU A 319 6.98 -16.52 -11.37
CA GLU A 319 7.78 -17.73 -11.64
C GLU A 319 8.30 -18.37 -10.35
#